data_AF-A0A8X6LFC1-F1
#
_entry.id   AF-A0A8X6LFC1-F1
#
_cell.length_a   1.000
_cell.length_b   1.000
_cell.length_c   1.000
_cell.angle_alpha   90.00
_cell.angle_beta   90.00
_cell.angle_gamma   90.00
#
_symmetry.space_group_name_H-M   'P 1'
#
loop_
_entity.id
_entity.type
_entity.pdbx_description
1 polymer ?
#
loop_
_entity_poly.entity_id
_entity_poly.type
_entity_poly.pdbx_seq_one_letter_code
_entity_poly.pdbx_strand_id
1 'polypeptide(L)' 'MDVSGTEQLSLCIRYFDIPDLQAPVLREDFVGFIPITDQSSENLANVILQRCDELNLDMTKCVGKDTMGQQIWQVI' A
#
# COMPACT_ATOMS: atom_id res chain seq x y z
N MET A 1 9.60 -8.11 -18.29
CA MET A 1 10.98 -7.66 -18.57
C MET A 1 11.16 -6.39 -17.77
N ASP A 2 12.07 -6.41 -16.80
CA ASP A 2 12.38 -5.28 -15.93
C ASP A 2 12.93 -4.13 -16.79
N VAL A 3 12.23 -2.99 -16.82
CA VAL A 3 12.57 -1.81 -17.62
C VAL A 3 13.07 -0.78 -16.64
N SER A 4 14.36 -0.48 -16.69
CA SER A 4 15.13 0.38 -15.77
C SER A 4 15.61 -0.37 -14.52
N GLY A 5 16.93 -0.53 -14.37
CA GLY A 5 17.59 -1.14 -13.20
C GLY A 5 17.45 -0.33 -11.90
N THR A 6 16.22 0.08 -11.60
CA THR A 6 15.78 0.78 -10.41
C THR A 6 14.81 -0.13 -9.69
N GLU A 7 15.04 -0.36 -8.41
CA GLU A 7 14.19 -1.23 -7.62
C GLU A 7 12.81 -0.57 -7.43
N GLN A 8 11.78 -1.40 -7.27
CA GLN A 8 10.39 -0.93 -7.24
C GLN A 8 9.64 -1.61 -6.10
N LEU A 9 8.84 -0.84 -5.39
CA LEU A 9 7.88 -1.30 -4.41
C LEU A 9 6.51 -1.43 -5.07
N SER A 10 5.89 -2.60 -4.98
CA SER A 10 4.48 -2.77 -5.33
C SER A 10 3.61 -2.47 -4.11
N LEU A 11 2.60 -1.60 -4.29
CA LEU A 11 1.68 -1.23 -3.22
C LEU A 11 0.27 -1.74 -3.53
N CYS A 12 -0.27 -2.53 -2.61
CA CYS A 12 -1.66 -2.98 -2.62
C CYS A 12 -2.36 -2.49 -1.34
N ILE A 13 -3.59 -2.03 -1.49
CA ILE A 13 -4.47 -1.70 -0.36
C ILE A 13 -5.57 -2.75 -0.25
N ARG A 14 -5.84 -3.20 0.98
CA ARG A 14 -6.92 -4.15 1.26
C ARG A 14 -7.82 -3.57 2.34
N TYR A 15 -9.12 -3.49 2.07
CA TYR A 15 -10.08 -2.81 2.95
C TYR A 15 -11.46 -3.45 2.88
N PHE A 16 -12.30 -3.20 3.88
CA PHE A 16 -13.71 -3.56 3.81
C PHE A 16 -14.50 -2.40 3.19
N ASP A 17 -15.14 -2.67 2.06
CA ASP A 17 -16.14 -1.81 1.46
C ASP A 17 -17.48 -2.10 2.15
N ILE A 18 -18.04 -1.10 2.86
CA ILE A 18 -19.27 -1.23 3.63
C ILE A 18 -20.37 -0.39 2.96
N PRO A 19 -21.05 -0.91 1.93
CA PRO A 19 -22.19 -0.25 1.33
C PRO A 19 -23.41 -0.27 2.27
N ASP A 20 -24.17 0.82 2.32
CA ASP A 20 -25.27 1.05 3.28
C ASP A 20 -26.32 -0.07 3.38
N LEU A 21 -26.54 -0.82 2.30
CA LEU A 21 -27.61 -1.81 2.18
C LEU A 21 -27.11 -3.24 1.89
N GLN A 22 -25.79 -3.49 1.91
CA GLN A 22 -25.24 -4.81 1.61
C GLN A 22 -24.21 -5.26 2.66
N ALA A 23 -23.88 -6.54 2.64
CA ALA A 23 -22.84 -7.08 3.50
C ALA A 23 -21.48 -6.43 3.16
N PRO A 24 -20.60 -6.19 4.16
CA PRO A 24 -19.24 -5.74 3.92
C PRO A 24 -18.52 -6.65 2.93
N VAL A 25 -17.84 -6.05 1.96
CA VAL A 25 -17.07 -6.77 0.93
C VAL A 25 -15.59 -6.50 1.16
N LEU A 26 -14.80 -7.56 1.33
CA LEU A 26 -13.34 -7.42 1.33
C LEU A 26 -12.87 -7.09 -0.08
N ARG A 27 -12.21 -5.95 -0.23
CA ARG A 27 -11.62 -5.50 -1.49
C ARG A 27 -10.10 -5.43 -1.39
N GLU A 28 -9.46 -5.62 -2.53
CA GLU A 28 -8.04 -5.40 -2.72
C GLU A 28 -7.82 -4.65 -4.02
N ASP A 29 -7.19 -3.48 -3.93
CA ASP A 29 -6.88 -2.65 -5.08
C ASP A 29 -5.36 -2.50 -5.23
N PHE A 30 -4.87 -2.70 -6.45
CA PHE A 30 -3.47 -2.44 -6.79
C PHE A 30 -3.29 -0.95 -7.08
N VAL A 31 -2.47 -0.29 -6.26
CA VAL A 31 -2.20 1.15 -6.38
C VAL A 31 -1.19 1.41 -7.49
N GLY A 32 -0.14 0.62 -7.54
CA GLY A 32 0.92 0.78 -8.55
C GLY A 32 2.30 0.34 -8.08
N PHE A 33 3.28 0.61 -8.94
CA PHE A 33 4.71 0.47 -8.64
C PHE A 33 5.30 1.82 -8.28
N ILE A 34 6.07 1.85 -7.20
CA ILE A 34 6.75 3.03 -6.69
C ILE A 34 8.25 2.78 -6.84
N PRO A 35 8.97 3.58 -7.64
CA PRO A 35 10.42 3.44 -7.74
C PRO A 35 11.06 3.78 -6.40
N ILE A 36 12.03 2.98 -5.99
CA ILE A 36 12.81 3.17 -4.77
C ILE A 36 14.30 3.22 -5.11
N THR A 37 14.98 4.21 -4.54
CA THR A 37 16.43 4.40 -4.72
C THR A 37 17.25 3.83 -3.57
N ASP A 38 16.59 3.54 -2.45
CA ASP A 38 17.17 2.99 -1.23
C ASP A 38 16.15 2.02 -0.59
N GLN A 39 16.62 0.82 -0.23
CA GLN A 39 15.83 -0.23 0.43
C GLN A 39 15.91 -0.19 1.95
N SER A 40 16.52 0.84 2.53
CA SER A 40 16.46 1.03 3.98
C SER A 40 15.00 1.03 4.46
N SER A 41 14.76 0.36 5.59
CA SER A 41 13.41 0.22 6.15
C SER A 41 12.76 1.58 6.43
N GLU A 42 13.57 2.58 6.79
CA GLU A 42 13.14 3.96 6.99
C GLU A 42 12.69 4.61 5.68
N ASN A 43 13.46 4.49 4.60
CA ASN A 43 13.09 5.05 3.30
C ASN A 43 11.82 4.38 2.76
N LEU A 44 11.71 3.06 2.88
CA LEU A 44 10.49 2.34 2.49
C LEU A 44 9.27 2.84 3.27
N ALA A 45 9.37 2.96 4.60
CA ALA A 45 8.28 3.49 5.42
C ALA A 45 7.87 4.90 4.98
N ASN A 46 8.82 5.79 4.77
CA ASN A 46 8.55 7.17 4.34
C ASN A 46 7.87 7.23 2.97
N VAL A 47 8.36 6.45 2.01
CA VAL A 47 7.78 6.37 0.66
C VAL A 47 6.33 5.88 0.72
N ILE A 48 6.03 4.87 1.53
CA ILE A 48 4.67 4.35 1.68
C ILE A 48 3.76 5.38 2.32
N LEU A 49 4.19 6.00 3.43
CA LEU A 49 3.42 7.02 4.14
C LEU A 49 3.08 8.18 3.20
N GLN A 50 4.05 8.63 2.39
CA GLN A 50 3.83 9.66 1.39
C GLN A 50 2.78 9.22 0.35
N ARG A 51 2.83 7.98 -0.15
CA ARG A 51 1.82 7.49 -1.11
C ARG A 51 0.43 7.37 -0.49
N CYS A 52 0.33 6.95 0.76
CA CYS A 52 -0.96 6.89 1.45
C CYS A 52 -1.55 8.29 1.66
N ASP A 53 -0.71 9.29 1.96
CA ASP A 53 -1.12 10.71 2.05
C ASP A 53 -1.59 11.26 0.69
N GLU A 54 -0.86 10.97 -0.39
CA GLU A 54 -1.25 11.33 -1.77
C GLU A 54 -2.60 10.71 -2.18
N LEU A 55 -2.91 9.52 -1.69
CA LEU A 55 -4.19 8.83 -1.90
C LEU A 55 -5.31 9.34 -0.97
N ASN A 56 -5.02 10.28 -0.07
CA ASN A 56 -5.92 10.78 0.96
C ASN A 56 -6.50 9.64 1.84
N LEU A 57 -5.67 8.64 2.15
CA LEU A 57 -6.07 7.57 3.06
C LEU A 57 -6.10 8.07 4.50
N ASP A 58 -7.11 7.64 5.25
CA ASP A 58 -7.16 7.87 6.69
C ASP A 58 -6.13 6.98 7.39
N MET A 59 -4.96 7.56 7.67
CA MET A 59 -3.83 6.87 8.29
C MET A 59 -4.15 6.30 9.68
N THR A 60 -5.21 6.78 10.35
CA THR A 60 -5.65 6.21 11.64
C THR A 60 -6.27 4.83 11.49
N LYS A 61 -6.73 4.49 10.29
CA LYS A 61 -7.33 3.21 9.94
C LYS A 61 -6.37 2.28 9.20
N CYS A 62 -5.23 2.79 8.72
CA CYS A 62 -4.22 2.03 8.01
C CYS A 62 -3.32 1.23 8.97
N VAL A 63 -3.20 -0.08 8.75
CA VAL A 63 -2.25 -0.96 9.45
C VAL A 63 -1.26 -1.54 8.45
N GLY A 64 0.03 -1.37 8.75
CA GLY A 64 1.12 -1.91 7.92
C GLY A 64 1.42 -3.35 8.26
N LYS A 65 1.55 -4.20 7.24
CA LYS A 65 2.03 -5.57 7.39
C LYS A 65 3.22 -5.80 6.47
N ASP A 66 4.35 -6.16 7.05
CA ASP A 66 5.46 -6.72 6.29
C ASP A 66 5.17 -8.21 6.07
N THR A 67 5.29 -8.68 4.84
CA THR A 67 5.35 -10.12 4.58
C THR A 67 6.41 -10.28 3.53
N MET A 68 7.67 -10.37 3.96
CA MET A 68 8.87 -10.68 3.18
C MET A 68 8.72 -10.44 1.66
N GLY A 69 8.60 -9.18 1.23
CA GLY A 69 8.53 -8.79 -0.19
C GLY A 69 7.17 -8.34 -0.73
N GLN A 70 6.08 -8.39 0.05
CA GLN A 70 4.79 -7.81 -0.33
C GLN A 70 4.21 -7.01 0.85
N GLN A 71 4.04 -5.71 0.65
CA GLN A 71 3.39 -4.84 1.63
C GLN A 71 1.90 -4.78 1.33
N ILE A 72 1.09 -5.30 2.25
CA ILE A 72 -0.36 -5.26 2.19
C ILE A 72 -0.81 -4.39 3.35
N TRP A 73 -1.42 -3.23 3.05
CA TRP A 73 -2.00 -2.37 4.08
C TRP A 73 -3.46 -2.77 4.28
N GLN A 74 -3.81 -3.08 5.53
CA GLN A 74 -5.18 -3.36 5.93
C GLN A 74 -5.79 -2.05 6.45
N VAL A 75 -6.82 -1.54 5.79
CA VAL A 75 -7.68 -0.48 6.34
C VAL A 75 -8.86 -1.16 7.01
N ILE A 76 -9.00 -0.98 8.33
CA ILE A 76 -10.12 -1.53 9.13
C ILE A 76 -11.32 -0.60 9.06
#